data_AF-A0A9E6BMB6-F1
#
_entry.id   AF-A0A9E6BMB6-F1
#
_cell.length_a   1.000
_cell.length_b   1.000
_cell.length_c   1.000
_cell.angle_alpha   90.00
_cell.angle_beta   90.00
_cell.angle_gamma   90.00
#
_symmetry.space_group_name_H-M   'P 1'
#
loop_
_entity.id
_entity.type
_entity.pdbx_description
1 polymer ?
#
loop_
_entity_poly.entity_id
_entity_poly.type
_entity_poly.pdbx_seq_one_letter_code
_entity_poly.pdbx_strand_id
1 'polypeptide(L)'
;RWSQSLGSWDFALSRFRGTARAPRMVVAGPSLTPVYDLIDQTGLELQYTSGDWLFKLEAMSRSGQGPQFRAAVGGVEWTLPGTFGSNADLGLLVEYNRDTRDPALAPATFYDDDVFVGARLALNDIGDSSLLAGALIDRNTPTRVLFIEGQRRFGDSWVLGLKGRFFTGAALPDPIAAVNSDDFLTLTLKRSF
;
A
#
# COMPACT_ATOMS: atom_id res chain seq x y z
N ARG A 1 0.80 -0.91 21.81
CA ARG A 1 1.28 0.11 20.85
C ARG A 1 1.55 1.37 21.65
N TRP A 2 2.66 2.05 21.37
CA TRP A 2 3.02 3.34 21.96
C TRP A 2 3.30 4.32 20.81
N SER A 3 2.87 5.56 20.91
CA SER A 3 3.02 6.56 19.86
C SER A 3 3.12 7.96 20.44
N GLN A 4 3.83 8.84 19.75
CA GLN A 4 4.03 10.22 20.18
C GLN A 4 4.23 11.15 18.98
N SER A 5 3.85 12.42 19.16
CA SER A 5 4.01 13.48 18.15
C SER A 5 4.83 14.64 18.73
N LEU A 6 5.95 14.97 18.10
CA LEU A 6 6.88 16.04 18.48
C LEU A 6 7.06 17.01 17.32
N GLY A 7 6.30 18.12 17.34
CA GLY A 7 6.32 19.09 16.26
C GLY A 7 5.91 18.43 14.94
N SER A 8 6.83 18.46 13.96
CA SER A 8 6.66 17.85 12.63
C SER A 8 6.86 16.33 12.58
N TRP A 9 7.28 15.70 13.68
CA TRP A 9 7.54 14.27 13.75
C TRP A 9 6.40 13.52 14.42
N ASP A 10 5.94 12.45 13.79
CA ASP A 10 5.11 11.43 14.43
C ASP A 10 5.88 10.10 14.42
N PHE A 11 5.79 9.35 15.52
CA PHE A 11 6.42 8.05 15.60
C PHE A 11 5.64 7.09 16.48
N ALA A 12 5.71 5.81 16.15
CA ALA A 12 5.08 4.75 16.91
C ALA A 12 5.95 3.49 16.98
N LEU A 13 5.87 2.81 18.12
CA LEU A 13 6.43 1.49 18.35
C LEU A 13 5.32 0.51 18.71
N SER A 14 5.41 -0.69 18.16
CA SER A 14 4.45 -1.75 18.46
C SER A 14 5.15 -3.08 18.73
N ARG A 15 4.54 -3.89 19.58
CA ARG A 15 4.92 -5.28 19.84
C ARG A 15 3.65 -6.12 19.86
N PHE A 16 3.67 -7.26 19.19
CA PHE A 16 2.56 -8.19 19.14
C PHE A 16 3.11 -9.62 19.29
N ARG A 17 2.52 -10.38 20.21
CA ARG A 17 2.78 -11.81 20.35
C ARG A 17 1.45 -12.54 20.42
N GLY A 18 1.20 -13.45 19.48
CA GLY A 18 -0.06 -14.17 19.40
C GLY A 18 -0.29 -14.77 18.02
N THR A 19 -1.52 -15.23 17.78
CA THR A 19 -1.90 -15.84 16.50
C THR A 19 -1.88 -14.81 15.38
N ALA A 20 -1.21 -15.13 14.28
CA ALA A 20 -1.16 -14.31 13.08
C ALA A 20 -2.57 -14.09 12.50
N ARG A 21 -2.80 -12.94 11.86
CA ARG A 21 -4.04 -12.66 11.12
C ARG A 21 -4.01 -13.17 9.68
N ALA A 22 -2.82 -13.23 9.09
CA ALA A 22 -2.62 -13.76 7.75
C ALA A 22 -2.22 -15.24 7.85
N PRO A 23 -2.99 -16.17 7.29
CA PRO A 23 -2.64 -17.57 7.29
C PRO A 23 -1.57 -17.88 6.24
N ARG A 24 -0.78 -18.93 6.49
CA ARG A 24 -0.10 -19.64 5.40
C ARG A 24 -1.06 -20.64 4.78
N MET A 25 -1.01 -20.79 3.47
CA MET A 25 -1.86 -21.75 2.75
C MET A 25 -1.07 -23.04 2.55
N VAL A 26 -1.58 -24.15 3.09
CA VAL A 26 -0.93 -25.48 2.97
C VAL A 26 -1.82 -26.42 2.18
N VAL A 27 -1.22 -27.09 1.20
CA VAL A 27 -1.91 -28.12 0.42
C VAL A 27 -2.03 -29.39 1.28
N ALA A 28 -3.26 -29.81 1.52
CA ALA A 28 -3.61 -31.03 2.24
C ALA A 28 -4.54 -31.87 1.37
N GLY A 29 -3.96 -32.78 0.58
CA GLY A 29 -4.71 -33.54 -0.43
C GLY A 29 -5.27 -32.61 -1.52
N PRO A 30 -6.56 -32.70 -1.89
CA PRO A 30 -7.18 -31.81 -2.89
C PRO A 30 -7.58 -30.44 -2.33
N SER A 31 -7.27 -30.14 -1.06
CA SER A 31 -7.72 -28.93 -0.37
C SER A 31 -6.57 -28.01 -0.01
N LEU A 32 -6.83 -26.71 -0.05
CA LEU A 32 -5.93 -25.67 0.43
C LEU A 32 -6.40 -25.21 1.82
N THR A 33 -5.63 -25.54 2.86
CA THR A 33 -6.00 -25.32 4.25
C THR A 33 -5.23 -24.13 4.83
N PRO A 34 -5.92 -23.10 5.39
CA PRO A 34 -5.24 -21.99 6.06
C PRO A 34 -4.70 -22.43 7.42
N VAL A 35 -3.43 -22.12 7.71
CA VAL A 35 -2.82 -22.33 9.02
C VAL A 35 -2.36 -21.00 9.59
N TYR A 36 -2.79 -20.70 10.82
CA TYR A 36 -2.47 -19.46 11.52
C TYR A 36 -1.35 -19.71 12.53
N ASP A 37 -0.15 -19.21 12.24
CA ASP A 37 1.01 -19.42 13.10
C ASP A 37 0.99 -18.49 14.32
N LEU A 38 1.65 -18.90 15.40
CA LEU A 38 1.98 -17.99 16.50
C LEU A 38 3.18 -17.16 16.09
N ILE A 39 3.03 -15.84 16.12
CA ILE A 39 4.07 -14.90 15.71
C ILE A 39 4.51 -14.01 16.86
N ASP A 40 5.71 -13.49 16.70
CA ASP A 40 6.21 -12.38 17.50
C ASP A 40 6.72 -11.28 16.57
N GLN A 41 6.14 -10.07 16.69
CA GLN A 41 6.38 -8.96 15.80
C GLN A 41 6.68 -7.68 16.57
N THR A 42 7.76 -6.99 16.19
CA THR A 42 7.99 -5.58 16.54
C THR A 42 7.79 -4.71 15.31
N GLY A 43 7.12 -3.58 15.47
CA GLY A 43 6.92 -2.58 14.43
C GLY A 43 7.42 -1.20 14.84
N LEU A 44 7.82 -0.42 13.84
CA LEU A 44 8.21 0.97 13.89
C LEU A 44 7.43 1.71 12.80
N GLU A 45 6.86 2.85 13.15
CA GLU A 45 6.25 3.79 12.20
C GLU A 45 6.87 5.16 12.47
N LEU A 46 7.30 5.86 11.42
CA LEU A 46 7.82 7.22 11.46
C LEU A 46 7.17 8.05 10.36
N GLN A 47 6.82 9.28 10.68
CA GLN A 47 6.34 10.26 9.72
C GLN A 47 6.96 11.62 10.04
N TYR A 48 7.36 12.34 9.00
CA TYR A 48 7.89 13.69 9.11
C TYR A 48 7.26 14.59 8.06
N THR A 49 6.67 15.70 8.50
CA THR A 49 6.02 16.68 7.61
C THR A 49 6.75 18.01 7.69
N SER A 50 7.22 18.53 6.55
CA SER A 50 7.96 19.79 6.48
C SER A 50 7.58 20.57 5.22
N GLY A 51 6.81 21.63 5.42
CA GLY A 51 6.22 22.38 4.31
C GLY A 51 5.39 21.46 3.42
N ASP A 52 5.71 21.44 2.13
CA ASP A 52 5.02 20.62 1.13
C ASP A 52 5.59 19.20 1.01
N TRP A 53 6.53 18.81 1.88
CA TRP A 53 7.13 17.48 1.90
C TRP A 53 6.56 16.62 3.02
N LEU A 54 6.24 15.38 2.68
CA LEU A 54 5.84 14.33 3.61
C LEU A 54 6.77 13.13 3.43
N PHE A 55 7.39 12.68 4.51
CA PHE A 55 8.21 11.48 4.56
C PHE A 55 7.55 10.46 5.47
N LYS A 56 7.51 9.20 5.03
CA LYS A 56 6.94 8.10 5.82
C LYS A 56 7.85 6.88 5.79
N LEU A 57 7.92 6.18 6.91
CA LEU A 57 8.60 4.90 7.04
C LEU A 57 7.79 3.99 7.95
N GLU A 58 7.45 2.81 7.47
CA GLU A 58 6.93 1.71 8.29
C GLU A 58 7.91 0.55 8.18
N ALA A 59 8.27 -0.04 9.32
CA ALA A 59 9.17 -1.18 9.37
C ALA A 59 8.71 -2.19 10.41
N MET A 60 8.93 -3.47 10.14
CA MET A 60 8.67 -4.54 11.10
C MET A 60 9.73 -5.62 11.04
N SER A 61 9.86 -6.34 12.16
CA SER A 61 10.55 -7.62 12.21
C SER A 61 9.63 -8.65 12.85
N ARG A 62 9.53 -9.82 12.23
CA ARG A 62 8.61 -10.88 12.64
C ARG A 62 9.31 -12.24 12.69
N SER A 63 9.01 -13.03 13.71
CA SER A 63 9.37 -14.46 13.82
C SER A 63 8.12 -15.32 14.03
N GLY A 64 8.28 -16.65 13.94
CA GLY A 64 7.20 -17.64 14.09
C GLY A 64 6.72 -18.30 12.80
N GLN A 65 7.31 -17.93 11.66
CA GLN A 65 6.93 -18.43 10.31
C GLN A 65 8.21 -18.81 9.52
N GLY A 66 9.03 -19.69 10.11
CA GLY A 66 10.39 -19.95 9.64
C GLY A 66 11.42 -18.98 10.22
N PRO A 67 12.52 -18.67 9.49
CA PRO A 67 13.50 -17.68 9.90
C PRO A 67 12.86 -16.31 10.16
N GLN A 68 13.48 -15.54 11.07
CA GLN A 68 13.04 -14.17 11.32
C GLN A 68 13.24 -13.32 10.06
N PHE A 69 12.20 -12.60 9.67
CA PHE A 69 12.24 -11.71 8.52
C PHE A 69 11.97 -10.26 8.91
N ARG A 70 12.22 -9.35 7.97
CA ARG A 70 11.98 -7.92 8.11
C ARG A 70 11.25 -7.41 6.88
N ALA A 71 10.37 -6.44 7.10
CA ALA A 71 9.72 -5.73 6.03
C ALA A 71 9.80 -4.23 6.33
N ALA A 72 9.95 -3.40 5.30
CA ALA A 72 9.91 -1.96 5.42
C ALA A 72 9.33 -1.33 4.15
N VAL A 73 8.57 -0.26 4.33
CA VAL A 73 8.15 0.65 3.26
C VAL A 73 8.56 2.05 3.65
N GLY A 74 9.29 2.73 2.76
CA GLY A 74 9.73 4.10 2.94
C GLY A 74 9.29 4.94 1.75
N GLY A 75 8.76 6.14 2.01
CA GLY A 75 8.15 6.96 0.98
C GLY A 75 8.31 8.44 1.18
N VAL A 76 8.22 9.18 0.08
CA VAL A 76 8.17 10.63 0.04
C VAL A 76 7.03 11.09 -0.86
N GLU A 77 6.29 12.10 -0.39
CA GLU A 77 5.33 12.85 -1.18
C GLU A 77 5.75 14.32 -1.19
N TRP A 78 5.82 14.92 -2.39
CA TRP A 78 6.04 16.36 -2.58
C TRP A 78 4.81 16.99 -3.22
N THR A 79 4.21 17.96 -2.53
CA THR A 79 3.02 18.68 -3.01
C THR A 79 3.41 19.95 -3.75
N LEU A 80 2.84 20.16 -4.92
CA LEU A 80 2.95 21.38 -5.73
C LEU A 80 1.63 22.14 -5.63
N PRO A 81 1.54 23.14 -4.73
CA PRO A 81 0.30 23.85 -4.52
C PRO A 81 -0.05 24.76 -5.70
N GLY A 82 -1.35 24.95 -5.94
CA GLY A 82 -1.85 25.90 -6.95
C GLY A 82 -1.43 25.56 -8.39
N THR A 83 -1.27 24.28 -8.68
CA THR A 83 -0.89 23.77 -10.00
C THR A 83 -1.90 24.23 -11.07
N PHE A 84 -1.39 24.52 -12.26
CA PHE A 84 -2.15 25.09 -13.39
C PHE A 84 -2.80 26.46 -13.12
N GLY A 85 -2.31 27.21 -12.14
CA GLY A 85 -2.87 28.53 -11.79
C GLY A 85 -4.27 28.43 -11.20
N SER A 86 -4.57 27.31 -10.54
CA SER A 86 -5.88 26.99 -9.95
C SER A 86 -5.74 26.79 -8.43
N ASN A 87 -6.81 26.34 -7.76
CA ASN A 87 -6.72 25.88 -6.38
C ASN A 87 -6.23 24.43 -6.27
N ALA A 88 -5.97 23.74 -7.38
CA ALA A 88 -5.60 22.34 -7.37
C ALA A 88 -4.14 22.13 -6.96
N ASP A 89 -3.88 21.06 -6.24
CA ASP A 89 -2.54 20.65 -5.82
C ASP A 89 -2.13 19.37 -6.52
N LEU A 90 -0.86 19.28 -6.93
CA LEU A 90 -0.27 18.10 -7.54
C LEU A 90 0.75 17.48 -6.57
N GLY A 91 0.41 16.34 -5.99
CA GLY A 91 1.33 15.51 -5.21
C GLY A 91 2.13 14.56 -6.10
N LEU A 92 3.44 14.49 -5.91
CA LEU A 92 4.33 13.51 -6.55
C LEU A 92 4.80 12.53 -5.48
N LEU A 93 4.59 11.23 -5.73
CA LEU A 93 4.82 10.17 -4.74
C LEU A 93 5.88 9.20 -5.24
N VAL A 94 6.80 8.83 -4.35
CA VAL A 94 7.73 7.71 -4.56
C VAL A 94 7.79 6.90 -3.26
N GLU A 95 7.63 5.59 -3.37
CA GLU A 95 7.82 4.66 -2.25
C GLU A 95 8.69 3.48 -2.65
N TYR A 96 9.42 2.93 -1.69
CA TYR A 96 10.20 1.71 -1.84
C TYR A 96 9.75 0.70 -0.80
N ASN A 97 9.38 -0.49 -1.27
CA ASN A 97 8.94 -1.61 -0.46
C ASN A 97 10.01 -2.69 -0.46
N ARG A 98 10.37 -3.18 0.72
CA ARG A 98 11.29 -4.31 0.89
C ARG A 98 10.73 -5.30 1.90
N ASP A 99 10.61 -6.56 1.54
CA ASP A 99 10.23 -7.66 2.43
C ASP A 99 11.18 -8.85 2.21
N THR A 100 11.78 -9.35 3.30
CA THR A 100 12.75 -10.45 3.23
C THR A 100 12.15 -11.80 3.64
N ARG A 101 10.82 -11.90 3.73
CA ARG A 101 10.16 -13.15 4.11
C ARG A 101 10.45 -14.25 3.11
N ASP A 102 10.59 -15.48 3.61
CA ASP A 102 10.66 -16.66 2.76
C ASP A 102 9.24 -16.99 2.25
N PRO A 103 8.96 -16.89 0.93
CA PRO A 103 7.64 -17.13 0.39
C PRO A 103 7.16 -18.58 0.55
N ALA A 104 8.05 -19.53 0.85
CA ALA A 104 7.69 -20.92 1.12
C ALA A 104 7.26 -21.16 2.58
N LEU A 105 7.66 -20.29 3.52
CA LEU A 105 7.48 -20.50 4.96
C LEU A 105 6.56 -19.44 5.61
N ALA A 106 6.43 -18.27 4.99
CA ALA A 106 5.59 -17.17 5.44
C ALA A 106 4.48 -16.86 4.44
N PRO A 107 3.40 -16.16 4.85
CA PRO A 107 2.34 -15.74 3.94
C PRO A 107 2.88 -14.89 2.80
N ALA A 108 2.38 -15.12 1.58
CA ALA A 108 2.75 -14.36 0.40
C ALA A 108 2.54 -12.85 0.58
N THR A 109 3.33 -12.05 -0.13
CA THR A 109 3.22 -10.59 -0.21
C THR A 109 3.26 -10.18 -1.67
N PHE A 110 2.54 -9.12 -2.03
CA PHE A 110 2.64 -8.48 -3.35
C PHE A 110 3.65 -7.33 -3.35
N TYR A 111 4.31 -7.10 -2.21
CA TYR A 111 5.26 -6.02 -2.00
C TYR A 111 6.51 -6.64 -1.37
N ASP A 112 7.54 -6.91 -2.17
CA ASP A 112 8.78 -7.58 -1.74
C ASP A 112 10.06 -6.80 -2.08
N ASP A 113 10.19 -6.24 -3.28
CA ASP A 113 11.30 -5.40 -3.74
C ASP A 113 10.80 -4.47 -4.85
N ASP A 114 9.82 -3.66 -4.49
CA ASP A 114 9.04 -2.85 -5.42
C ASP A 114 9.28 -1.37 -5.21
N VAL A 115 9.30 -0.63 -6.32
CA VAL A 115 9.21 0.82 -6.32
C VAL A 115 7.83 1.23 -6.77
N PHE A 116 7.17 2.03 -5.95
CA PHE A 116 5.97 2.74 -6.33
C PHE A 116 6.32 4.15 -6.79
N VAL A 117 5.73 4.57 -7.90
CA VAL A 117 5.73 5.97 -8.37
C VAL A 117 4.32 6.39 -8.73
N GLY A 118 3.94 7.61 -8.38
CA GLY A 118 2.61 8.10 -8.69
C GLY A 118 2.46 9.61 -8.60
N ALA A 119 1.31 10.08 -9.06
CA ALA A 119 0.91 11.47 -8.97
C ALA A 119 -0.55 11.58 -8.51
N ARG A 120 -0.80 12.47 -7.56
CA ARG A 120 -2.13 12.80 -7.04
C ARG A 120 -2.50 14.22 -7.45
N LEU A 121 -3.58 14.38 -8.18
CA LEU A 121 -4.21 15.66 -8.42
C LEU A 121 -5.39 15.81 -7.45
N ALA A 122 -5.30 16.77 -6.53
CA ALA A 122 -6.41 17.18 -5.67
C ALA A 122 -6.94 18.52 -6.19
N LEU A 123 -8.22 18.59 -6.59
CA LEU A 123 -8.78 19.82 -7.16
C LEU A 123 -9.15 20.86 -6.10
N ASN A 124 -9.16 20.47 -4.82
CA ASN A 124 -9.54 21.32 -3.69
C ASN A 124 -10.87 22.05 -3.92
N ASP A 125 -11.83 21.36 -4.55
CA ASP A 125 -13.19 21.85 -4.75
C ASP A 125 -14.12 21.37 -3.61
N ILE A 126 -15.33 21.93 -3.53
CA ILE A 126 -16.34 21.54 -2.52
C ILE A 126 -16.66 20.03 -2.61
N GLY A 127 -16.50 19.45 -3.80
CA GLY A 127 -16.68 18.02 -4.06
C GLY A 127 -15.51 17.14 -3.62
N ASP A 128 -14.42 17.68 -3.07
CA ASP A 128 -13.21 16.94 -2.71
C ASP A 128 -12.71 16.04 -3.87
N SER A 129 -12.74 16.60 -5.08
CA SER A 129 -12.42 15.85 -6.29
C SER A 129 -10.93 15.54 -6.34
N SER A 130 -10.59 14.28 -6.53
CA SER A 130 -9.21 13.85 -6.62
C SER A 130 -9.01 12.70 -7.59
N LEU A 131 -7.81 12.63 -8.16
CA LEU A 131 -7.34 11.54 -9.02
C LEU A 131 -5.91 11.18 -8.62
N LEU A 132 -5.65 9.91 -8.37
CA LEU A 132 -4.34 9.33 -8.12
C LEU A 132 -4.08 8.31 -9.23
N ALA A 133 -2.93 8.38 -9.86
CA ALA A 133 -2.48 7.37 -10.81
C ALA A 133 -1.01 7.04 -10.55
N GLY A 134 -0.63 5.81 -10.84
CA GLY A 134 0.74 5.38 -10.61
C GLY A 134 1.02 3.95 -11.05
N ALA A 135 2.22 3.50 -10.72
CA ALA A 135 2.73 2.18 -11.02
C ALA A 135 3.50 1.63 -9.83
N LEU A 136 3.28 0.35 -9.52
CA LEU A 136 4.17 -0.48 -8.73
C LEU A 136 5.06 -1.25 -9.71
N ILE A 137 6.36 -1.23 -9.49
CA ILE A 137 7.37 -1.83 -10.38
C ILE A 137 8.28 -2.70 -9.54
N ASP A 138 8.25 -4.00 -9.81
CA ASP A 138 9.20 -4.95 -9.25
C ASP A 138 10.60 -4.65 -9.83
N ARG A 139 11.62 -4.64 -8.97
CA ARG A 139 13.00 -4.32 -9.38
C ARG A 139 13.78 -5.52 -9.94
N ASN A 140 13.32 -6.73 -9.67
CA ASN A 140 13.97 -7.99 -10.02
C ASN A 140 13.22 -8.74 -11.13
N THR A 141 11.94 -8.45 -11.35
CA THR A 141 11.11 -9.08 -12.38
C THR A 141 10.51 -8.05 -13.35
N PRO A 142 9.95 -8.49 -14.50
CA PRO A 142 9.19 -7.62 -15.38
C PRO A 142 7.81 -7.18 -14.83
N THR A 143 7.42 -7.62 -13.63
CA THR A 143 6.11 -7.36 -13.04
C THR A 143 5.87 -5.87 -12.84
N ARG A 144 4.71 -5.40 -13.31
CA ARG A 144 4.23 -4.04 -13.05
C ARG A 144 2.74 -4.07 -12.77
N VAL A 145 2.32 -3.24 -11.83
CA VAL A 145 0.91 -2.99 -11.53
C VAL A 145 0.63 -1.53 -11.74
N LEU A 146 -0.16 -1.20 -12.77
CA LEU A 146 -0.64 0.14 -13.00
C LEU A 146 -1.97 0.33 -12.26
N PHE A 147 -2.21 1.52 -11.73
CA PHE A 147 -3.50 1.82 -11.13
C PHE A 147 -3.93 3.26 -11.34
N ILE A 148 -5.23 3.45 -11.23
CA ILE A 148 -5.89 4.74 -11.21
C ILE A 148 -7.01 4.70 -10.18
N GLU A 149 -7.05 5.69 -9.31
CA GLU A 149 -8.09 5.84 -8.29
C GLU A 149 -8.59 7.27 -8.33
N GLY A 150 -9.90 7.47 -8.38
CA GLY A 150 -10.49 8.79 -8.41
C GLY A 150 -11.72 8.86 -7.53
N GLN A 151 -12.04 10.04 -7.02
CA GLN A 151 -13.26 10.25 -6.26
C GLN A 151 -13.80 11.66 -6.44
N ARG A 152 -15.11 11.79 -6.23
CA ARG A 152 -15.80 13.07 -6.15
C ARG A 152 -17.10 12.94 -5.36
N ARG A 153 -17.35 13.91 -4.49
CA ARG A 153 -18.61 14.10 -3.77
C ARG A 153 -19.58 14.98 -4.59
N PHE A 154 -20.85 14.63 -4.54
CA PHE A 154 -21.95 15.39 -5.12
C PHE A 154 -22.98 15.73 -4.03
N GLY A 155 -23.13 17.03 -3.75
CA GLY A 155 -23.92 17.50 -2.61
C GLY A 155 -23.41 16.92 -1.29
N ASP A 156 -24.33 16.69 -0.35
CA ASP A 156 -23.95 16.27 1.01
C ASP A 156 -23.97 14.75 1.22
N SER A 157 -24.53 13.99 0.27
CA SER A 157 -24.85 12.58 0.51
C SER A 157 -24.24 11.62 -0.50
N TRP A 158 -23.78 12.05 -1.67
CA TRP A 158 -23.31 11.13 -2.71
C TRP A 158 -21.82 11.20 -2.93
N VAL A 159 -21.16 10.05 -3.07
CA VAL A 159 -19.75 9.93 -3.45
C VAL A 159 -19.61 8.96 -4.61
N LEU A 160 -19.03 9.44 -5.72
CA LEU A 160 -18.60 8.62 -6.83
C LEU A 160 -17.13 8.26 -6.65
N GLY A 161 -16.78 6.99 -6.83
CA GLY A 161 -15.42 6.48 -6.81
C GLY A 161 -15.10 5.72 -8.09
N LEU A 162 -13.90 5.91 -8.61
CA LEU A 162 -13.29 5.18 -9.72
C LEU A 162 -12.09 4.40 -9.17
N LYS A 163 -11.93 3.15 -9.60
CA LYS A 163 -10.75 2.35 -9.30
C LYS A 163 -10.41 1.45 -10.46
N GLY A 164 -9.20 1.54 -10.98
CA GLY A 164 -8.67 0.67 -12.02
C GLY A 164 -7.35 0.05 -11.58
N ARG A 165 -7.13 -1.21 -11.92
CA ARG A 165 -5.84 -1.90 -11.78
C ARG A 165 -5.56 -2.74 -13.00
N PHE A 166 -4.30 -2.70 -13.44
CA PHE A 166 -3.83 -3.39 -14.62
C PHE A 166 -2.51 -4.08 -14.30
N PHE A 167 -2.41 -5.37 -14.59
CA PHE A 167 -1.29 -6.23 -14.25
C PHE A 167 -0.55 -6.62 -15.52
N THR A 168 0.78 -6.56 -15.50
CA THR A 168 1.59 -6.96 -16.67
C THR A 168 2.91 -7.56 -16.22
N GLY A 169 3.41 -8.50 -17.02
CA GLY A 169 4.76 -9.05 -16.86
C GLY A 169 4.94 -10.02 -15.70
N ALA A 170 3.90 -10.29 -14.90
CA ALA A 170 4.00 -11.20 -13.77
C ALA A 170 4.01 -12.67 -14.22
N ALA A 171 4.95 -13.43 -13.66
CA ALA A 171 5.14 -14.84 -13.92
C ALA A 171 5.55 -15.56 -12.64
N LEU A 172 5.26 -16.86 -12.56
CA LEU A 172 5.68 -17.65 -11.41
C LEU A 172 7.21 -17.56 -11.22
N PRO A 173 7.69 -17.44 -9.97
CA PRO A 173 6.96 -17.66 -8.71
C PRO A 173 6.29 -16.42 -8.07
N ASP A 174 6.23 -15.28 -8.77
CA ASP A 174 5.61 -14.06 -8.25
C ASP A 174 4.13 -14.29 -7.89
N PRO A 175 3.68 -13.98 -6.65
CA PRO A 175 2.27 -14.10 -6.27
C PRO A 175 1.30 -13.27 -7.13
N ILE A 176 1.75 -12.17 -7.74
CA ILE A 176 0.96 -11.35 -8.68
C ILE A 176 0.62 -12.15 -9.95
N ALA A 177 1.39 -13.19 -10.29
CA ALA A 177 1.09 -14.05 -11.44
C ALA A 177 -0.31 -14.68 -11.38
N ALA A 178 -0.86 -14.88 -10.18
CA ALA A 178 -2.20 -15.41 -9.97
C ALA A 178 -3.32 -14.47 -10.46
N VAL A 179 -3.04 -13.17 -10.61
CA VAL A 179 -3.99 -12.13 -11.04
C VAL A 179 -3.51 -11.36 -12.27
N ASN A 180 -2.47 -11.85 -12.96
CA ASN A 180 -1.83 -11.15 -14.08
C ASN A 180 -2.75 -10.96 -15.31
N SER A 181 -3.93 -11.58 -15.34
CA SER A 181 -4.92 -11.41 -16.40
C SER A 181 -6.26 -10.88 -15.89
N ASP A 182 -6.27 -10.38 -14.65
CA ASP A 182 -7.47 -9.93 -13.94
C ASP A 182 -7.50 -8.40 -13.84
N ASP A 183 -7.22 -7.73 -14.96
CA ASP A 183 -7.38 -6.28 -15.08
C ASP A 183 -8.83 -5.90 -14.80
N PHE A 184 -9.04 -4.79 -14.08
CA PHE A 184 -10.38 -4.34 -13.75
C PHE A 184 -10.51 -2.83 -13.68
N LEU A 185 -11.74 -2.38 -13.90
CA LEU A 185 -12.21 -1.03 -13.65
C LEU A 185 -13.52 -1.09 -12.88
N THR A 186 -13.61 -0.36 -11.77
CA THR A 186 -14.76 -0.31 -10.89
C THR A 186 -15.23 1.12 -10.74
N LEU A 187 -16.53 1.35 -10.95
CA LEU A 187 -17.21 2.58 -10.61
C LEU A 187 -18.14 2.30 -9.43
N THR A 188 -18.01 3.07 -8.35
CA THR A 188 -18.81 2.93 -7.14
C THR A 188 -19.57 4.22 -6.87
N LEU A 189 -20.88 4.14 -6.64
CA LEU A 189 -21.68 5.25 -6.14
C LEU A 189 -22.16 4.92 -4.72
N LYS A 190 -21.79 5.74 -3.74
CA LYS A 190 -22.18 5.59 -2.33
C LYS A 190 -23.12 6.72 -1.93
N ARG A 191 -24.14 6.40 -1.13
CA ARG A 191 -25.03 7.38 -0.51
C ARG A 191 -24.96 7.27 1.02
N SER A 192 -24.75 8.39 1.70
CA SER A 192 -24.90 8.51 3.16
C SER A 192 -26.31 9.02 3.50
N PHE A 193 -26.88 8.54 4.61
CA PHE A 193 -28.19 8.91 5.14
C PHE A 193 -28.04 9.52 6.54
#